data_AF-A0A7L5T7J6-F1
#
_entry.id   AF-A0A7L5T7J6-F1
#
_cell.length_a   1.000
_cell.length_b   1.000
_cell.length_c   1.000
_cell.angle_alpha   90.00
_cell.angle_beta   90.00
_cell.angle_gamma   90.00
#
_symmetry.space_group_name_H-M   'P 1'
#
loop_
_entity.id
_entity.type
_entity.pdbx_description
1 polymer ?
#
loop_
_entity_poly.entity_id
_entity_poly.type
_entity_poly.pdbx_seq_one_letter_code
_entity_poly.pdbx_strand_id
1 'polypeptide(L)'
;MDCPDGYVCIYPEINFGGQPWVKRAVDGSVKDLPSAIRDRGSSVRNNSDRTARVYEKRNYSGRWVCVTKSGGSIHDLRGYNLNDQTRSLRINRNDCG
;
A
#
# COMPACT_ATOMS: atom_id res chain seq x y z
N MET A 1 6.24 4.24 -14.58
CA MET A 1 6.07 5.41 -13.69
C MET A 1 6.52 4.97 -12.31
N ASP A 2 7.67 5.46 -11.86
CA ASP A 2 8.19 5.15 -10.53
C ASP A 2 7.36 5.80 -9.42
N CYS A 3 7.42 5.23 -8.22
CA CYS A 3 6.74 5.78 -7.05
C CYS A 3 7.43 7.06 -6.57
N PRO A 4 6.80 8.26 -6.67
CA PRO A 4 7.47 9.51 -6.34
C PRO A 4 7.82 9.60 -4.86
N ASP A 5 8.82 10.42 -4.54
CA ASP A 5 9.21 10.70 -3.15
C ASP A 5 8.04 11.34 -2.37
N GLY A 6 7.81 10.86 -1.15
CA GLY A 6 6.68 11.24 -0.31
C GLY A 6 5.36 10.50 -0.61
N TYR A 7 5.37 9.49 -1.48
CA TYR A 7 4.16 8.74 -1.87
C TYR A 7 4.23 7.26 -1.49
N VAL A 8 3.04 6.69 -1.31
CA VAL A 8 2.79 5.25 -1.25
C VAL A 8 2.12 4.84 -2.56
N CYS A 9 2.64 3.80 -3.18
CA CYS A 9 2.16 3.30 -4.47
C CYS A 9 1.75 1.85 -4.34
N ILE A 10 0.53 1.54 -4.76
CA ILE A 10 -0.03 0.19 -4.80
C ILE A 10 -0.15 -0.20 -6.27
N TYR A 11 0.49 -1.31 -6.63
CA TYR A 11 0.57 -1.81 -7.99
C TYR A 11 -0.38 -2.99 -8.18
N PRO A 12 -1.05 -3.08 -9.34
CA PRO A 12 -1.97 -4.18 -9.61
C PRO A 12 -1.25 -5.51 -9.86
N GLU A 13 0.02 -5.48 -10.24
CA GLU A 13 0.83 -6.67 -10.48
C GLU A 13 1.95 -6.80 -9.44
N ILE A 14 2.51 -8.01 -9.35
CA ILE A 14 3.72 -8.27 -8.58
C ILE A 14 4.92 -7.54 -9.19
N ASN A 15 6.01 -7.43 -8.44
CA ASN A 15 7.27 -6.78 -8.86
C ASN A 15 7.07 -5.34 -9.38
N PHE A 16 6.09 -4.62 -8.83
CA PHE A 16 5.76 -3.24 -9.20
C PHE A 16 5.32 -3.06 -10.66
N GLY A 17 4.68 -4.10 -11.24
CA GLY A 17 4.11 -4.06 -12.59
C GLY A 17 2.78 -3.32 -12.69
N GLY A 18 2.42 -2.96 -13.93
CA GLY A 18 1.18 -2.25 -14.25
C GLY A 18 1.15 -0.78 -13.81
N GLN A 19 0.00 -0.13 -14.02
CA GLN A 19 -0.21 1.27 -13.62
C GLN A 19 -0.50 1.34 -12.12
N PRO A 20 0.38 1.95 -11.29
CA PRO A 20 0.12 2.07 -9.87
C PRO A 20 -0.98 3.07 -9.57
N TRP A 21 -1.70 2.82 -8.48
CA TRP A 21 -2.39 3.87 -7.76
C TRP A 21 -1.45 4.51 -6.76
N VAL A 22 -1.37 5.84 -6.79
CA VAL A 22 -0.43 6.63 -6.00
C VAL A 22 -1.18 7.46 -4.96
N LYS A 23 -0.64 7.53 -3.75
CA LYS A 23 -1.17 8.35 -2.66
C LYS A 23 -0.06 9.09 -1.94
N ARG A 24 -0.19 10.42 -1.87
CA ARG A 24 0.73 11.25 -1.09
C ARG A 24 0.57 10.92 0.39
N ALA A 25 1.66 10.63 1.08
CA ALA A 25 1.61 10.16 2.46
C ALA A 25 1.15 11.24 3.45
N VAL A 26 1.42 12.51 3.16
CA VAL A 26 1.00 13.64 4.00
C VAL A 26 -0.50 13.93 3.94
N ASP A 27 -1.21 13.47 2.90
CA ASP A 27 -2.66 13.61 2.80
C ASP A 27 -3.42 12.63 3.72
N GLY A 28 -2.69 11.71 4.37
CA GLY A 28 -3.24 10.78 5.34
C GLY A 28 -3.81 9.49 4.75
N SER A 29 -4.59 8.82 5.59
CA SER A 29 -5.07 7.45 5.36
C SER A 29 -6.32 7.38 4.49
N VAL A 30 -6.52 6.26 3.80
CA VAL A 30 -7.67 5.98 2.93
C VAL A 30 -8.49 4.81 3.48
N LYS A 31 -9.71 5.10 3.95
CA LYS A 31 -10.61 4.13 4.60
C LYS A 31 -11.19 3.09 3.64
N ASP A 32 -11.34 3.43 2.35
CA ASP A 32 -11.77 2.50 1.29
C ASP A 32 -11.05 2.94 0.01
N LEU A 33 -10.25 2.04 -0.57
CA LEU A 33 -9.49 2.32 -1.79
C LEU A 33 -10.45 2.54 -2.97
N PRO A 34 -10.08 3.40 -3.94
CA PRO A 34 -10.88 3.61 -5.13
C PRO A 34 -10.92 2.35 -6.00
N SER A 35 -11.99 2.18 -6.78
CA SER A 35 -12.21 1.03 -7.66
C SER A 35 -11.07 0.75 -8.65
N ALA A 36 -10.23 1.75 -8.94
CA ALA A 36 -9.05 1.60 -9.77
C ALA A 36 -8.04 0.56 -9.24
N ILE A 37 -7.88 0.44 -7.91
CA ILE A 37 -6.87 -0.44 -7.28
C ILE A 37 -7.42 -1.34 -6.17
N ARG A 38 -8.61 -1.04 -5.69
CA ARG A 38 -9.31 -1.86 -4.70
C ARG A 38 -9.51 -3.27 -5.23
N ASP A 39 -9.21 -4.27 -4.40
CA ASP A 39 -9.30 -5.69 -4.76
C ASP A 39 -8.37 -6.06 -5.95
N ARG A 40 -7.28 -5.30 -6.15
CA ARG A 40 -6.32 -5.52 -7.25
C ARG A 40 -4.86 -5.40 -6.84
N GLY A 41 -4.55 -4.89 -5.65
CA GLY A 41 -3.17 -4.66 -5.25
C GLY A 41 -2.39 -5.98 -5.08
N SER A 42 -1.25 -6.07 -5.76
CA SER A 42 -0.36 -7.24 -5.77
C SER A 42 1.08 -6.90 -5.31
N SER A 43 1.48 -5.64 -5.37
CA SER A 43 2.73 -5.16 -4.76
C SER A 43 2.61 -3.71 -4.27
N VAL A 44 3.46 -3.32 -3.32
CA VAL A 44 3.38 -2.00 -2.66
C VAL A 44 4.76 -1.42 -2.48
N ARG A 45 4.91 -0.13 -2.78
CA ARG A 45 6.14 0.63 -2.51
C ARG A 45 5.81 1.85 -1.66
N ASN A 46 6.59 2.07 -0.62
CA ASN A 46 6.47 3.21 0.26
C ASN A 46 7.73 4.07 0.13
N ASN A 47 7.64 5.10 -0.68
CA ASN A 47 8.73 6.06 -0.87
C ASN A 47 8.51 7.32 -0.02
N SER A 48 7.84 7.18 1.12
CA SER A 48 7.56 8.28 2.05
C SER A 48 8.29 8.11 3.37
N ASP A 49 8.41 9.20 4.13
CA ASP A 49 8.93 9.24 5.50
C ASP A 49 7.96 8.65 6.54
N ARG A 50 6.81 8.12 6.11
CA ARG A 50 5.75 7.56 6.96
C ARG A 50 5.63 6.07 6.76
N THR A 51 5.12 5.36 7.75
CA THR A 51 4.80 3.94 7.62
C THR A 51 3.46 3.78 6.92
N ALA A 52 3.42 2.87 5.95
CA ALA A 52 2.21 2.49 5.24
C ALA A 52 1.75 1.10 5.68
N ARG A 53 0.46 0.93 5.92
CA ARG A 53 -0.15 -0.37 6.22
C ARG A 53 -1.32 -0.60 5.28
N VAL A 54 -1.26 -1.68 4.51
CA VAL A 54 -2.30 -2.04 3.55
C VAL A 54 -3.14 -3.15 4.15
N TYR A 55 -4.45 -2.96 4.19
CA TYR A 55 -5.42 -3.84 4.83
C TYR A 55 -6.33 -4.50 3.80
N GLU A 56 -6.76 -5.72 4.09
CA GLU A 56 -7.67 -6.50 3.24
C GLU A 56 -9.14 -6.04 3.35
N LYS A 57 -9.51 -5.31 4.41
CA LYS A 57 -10.87 -4.78 4.61
C LYS A 57 -10.87 -3.26 4.69
N ARG A 58 -12.07 -2.68 4.59
CA ARG A 58 -12.30 -1.25 4.77
C ARG A 58 -11.98 -0.83 6.21
N ASN A 59 -11.81 0.47 6.42
CA ASN A 59 -11.62 1.07 7.74
C ASN A 59 -10.44 0.47 8.53
N TYR A 60 -9.36 0.10 7.84
CA TYR A 60 -8.11 -0.39 8.47
C TYR A 60 -8.31 -1.64 9.32
N SER A 61 -9.11 -2.58 8.81
CA SER A 61 -9.48 -3.81 9.51
C SER A 61 -9.08 -5.07 8.74
N GLY A 62 -9.17 -6.22 9.40
CA GLY A 62 -8.75 -7.51 8.84
C GLY A 62 -7.24 -7.66 8.79
N ARG A 63 -6.78 -8.59 7.96
CA ARG A 63 -5.35 -8.81 7.74
C ARG A 63 -4.72 -7.61 7.07
N TRP A 64 -3.45 -7.38 7.39
CA TRP A 64 -2.69 -6.26 6.88
C TRP A 64 -1.22 -6.61 6.72
N VAL A 65 -0.55 -5.80 5.91
CA VAL A 65 0.90 -5.82 5.76
C VAL A 65 1.47 -4.46 6.11
N CYS A 66 2.65 -4.46 6.71
CA CYS A 66 3.39 -3.24 7.01
C CYS A 66 4.44 -2.99 5.93
N VAL A 67 4.51 -1.75 5.47
CA VAL A 67 5.56 -1.29 4.55
C VAL A 67 6.29 -0.15 5.26
N THR A 68 7.53 -0.40 5.65
CA THR A 68 8.36 0.54 6.39
C THR A 68 8.52 1.86 5.64
N LYS A 69 8.76 2.94 6.40
CA LYS A 69 9.12 4.25 5.84
C LYS A 69 10.44 4.19 5.07
N SER A 70 10.71 5.24 4.29
CA SER A 70 11.98 5.50 3.61
C SER A 70 12.41 4.39 2.64
N GLY A 71 11.52 4.00 1.74
CA GLY A 71 11.84 3.05 0.66
C GLY A 71 11.44 1.60 0.93
N GLY A 72 10.66 1.34 2.00
CA GLY A 72 10.08 0.02 2.24
C GLY A 72 9.25 -0.45 1.06
N SER A 73 9.30 -1.75 0.76
CA SER A 73 8.55 -2.31 -0.35
C SER A 73 8.19 -3.78 -0.11
N ILE A 74 7.09 -4.19 -0.73
CA ILE A 74 6.64 -5.57 -0.82
C ILE A 74 6.44 -5.84 -2.31
N HIS A 75 7.31 -6.66 -2.90
CA HIS A 75 7.26 -7.00 -4.31
C HIS A 75 6.18 -8.04 -4.62
N ASP A 76 5.69 -8.79 -3.63
CA ASP A 76 4.68 -9.83 -3.82
C ASP A 76 3.78 -9.97 -2.58
N LEU A 77 2.52 -9.57 -2.71
CA LEU A 77 1.52 -9.69 -1.64
C LEU A 77 0.97 -11.10 -1.47
N ARG A 78 1.24 -12.05 -2.38
CA ARG A 78 0.82 -13.46 -2.27
C ARG A 78 1.48 -14.14 -1.08
N GLY A 79 2.75 -13.82 -0.81
CA GLY A 79 3.46 -14.30 0.39
C GLY A 79 2.82 -13.84 1.70
N TYR A 80 1.99 -12.80 1.64
CA TYR A 80 1.22 -12.28 2.75
C TYR A 80 -0.26 -12.62 2.66
N ASN A 81 -0.69 -13.44 1.68
CA ASN A 81 -2.06 -13.82 1.35
C ASN A 81 -3.00 -12.61 1.05
N LEU A 82 -2.44 -11.44 0.68
CA LEU A 82 -3.16 -10.16 0.56
C LEU A 82 -3.33 -9.71 -0.90
N ASN A 83 -2.90 -10.56 -1.84
CA ASN A 83 -2.99 -10.32 -3.27
C ASN A 83 -4.44 -10.13 -3.69
N ASP A 84 -4.71 -9.13 -4.54
CA ASP A 84 -6.05 -8.81 -5.06
C ASP A 84 -7.12 -8.59 -3.97
N GLN A 85 -6.69 -8.27 -2.75
CA GLN A 85 -7.58 -8.08 -1.60
C GLN A 85 -7.38 -6.72 -0.94
N THR A 86 -6.49 -5.87 -1.44
CA THR A 86 -6.21 -4.55 -0.86
C THR A 86 -7.46 -3.68 -0.84
N ARG A 87 -7.85 -3.21 0.34
CA ARG A 87 -9.11 -2.47 0.54
C ARG A 87 -8.98 -1.16 1.28
N SER A 88 -8.03 -1.02 2.19
CA SER A 88 -7.74 0.28 2.83
C SER A 88 -6.25 0.47 3.07
N LEU A 89 -5.82 1.73 3.13
CA LEU A 89 -4.43 2.12 3.34
C LEU A 89 -4.36 3.03 4.57
N ARG A 90 -3.68 2.59 5.61
CA ARG A 90 -3.36 3.42 6.77
C ARG A 90 -1.96 3.98 6.63
N ILE A 91 -1.81 5.28 6.81
CA ILE A 91 -0.53 5.98 6.82
C ILE A 91 -0.36 6.63 8.20
N ASN A 92 0.72 6.29 8.88
CA ASN A 92 1.02 6.81 10.22
C ASN A 92 2.54 6.95 10.42
N ARG A 93 2.95 7.38 11.62
CA ARG A 93 4.37 7.53 12.00
C ARG A 93 4.88 6.37 12.87
N ASN A 94 4.05 5.37 13.11
CA ASN A 94 4.42 4.24 13.96
C ASN A 94 5.21 3.26 13.11
N ASP A 95 6.26 2.67 13.65
CA ASP A 95 7.06 1.71 12.91
C ASP A 95 6.28 0.39 12.67
N CYS A 96 6.89 -0.49 11.88
CA CYS A 96 6.40 -1.83 11.64
C CYS A 96 6.81 -2.73 12.81
N GLY A 97 6.16 -2.54 13.96
CA GLY A 97 6.43 -3.25 15.21
C GLY A 97 5.58 -2.66 16.32
#